data_AF-A0A376J3V4-F1
#
_entry.id   AF-A0A376J3V4-F1
#
_cell.length_a   1.000
_cell.length_b   1.000
_cell.length_c   1.000
_cell.angle_alpha   90.00
_cell.angle_beta   90.00
_cell.angle_gamma   90.00
#
_symmetry.space_group_name_H-M   'P 1'
#
loop_
_entity.id
_entity.type
_entity.pdbx_description
1 polymer ?
#
loop_
_entity_poly.entity_id
_entity_poly.type
_entity_poly.pdbx_seq_one_letter_code
_entity_poly.pdbx_strand_id
1 'polypeptide(L)'
;MTTRYTGMNPDGTGNLNDMEHLKQSVRDILTTPLASRVMRREYGSLVPDLIDEPMNNTTRLQCMSAAVIALTRWEPPHCPGRYRRCLEGRRPRRGDAVGHCHADHAEC
;
A
#
# COMPACT_ATOMS: atom_id res chain seq x y z
N MET A 1 12.89 -7.43 -6.82
CA MET A 1 12.10 -7.38 -8.06
C MET A 1 10.93 -6.46 -7.78
N THR A 2 10.75 -5.42 -8.59
CA THR A 2 9.57 -4.54 -8.51
C THR A 2 8.33 -5.40 -8.75
N THR A 3 7.42 -5.46 -7.79
CA THR A 3 6.12 -6.11 -7.99
C THR A 3 5.41 -5.38 -9.13
N ARG A 4 5.27 -6.06 -10.27
CA ARG A 4 4.52 -5.53 -11.42
C ARG A 4 3.03 -5.64 -11.14
N TYR A 5 2.43 -4.60 -10.58
CA TYR A 5 0.98 -4.48 -10.50
C TYR A 5 0.47 -3.97 -11.86
N THR A 6 -0.03 -4.90 -12.66
CA THR A 6 -0.72 -4.59 -13.91
C THR A 6 -2.21 -4.72 -13.67
N GLY A 7 -2.97 -3.64 -13.84
CA GLY A 7 -4.42 -3.66 -13.70
C GLY A 7 -5.09 -2.81 -14.77
N MET A 8 -6.42 -2.79 -14.78
CA MET A 8 -7.20 -2.12 -15.81
C MET A 8 -7.55 -0.69 -15.40
N ASN A 9 -7.44 0.25 -16.34
CA ASN A 9 -7.86 1.63 -16.12
C ASN A 9 -9.39 1.72 -15.95
N PRO A 10 -9.92 2.33 -14.87
CA PRO A 10 -11.35 2.47 -14.67
C PRO A 10 -11.99 3.56 -15.55
N ASP A 11 -11.21 4.56 -15.97
CA ASP A 11 -11.72 5.75 -16.69
C ASP A 11 -11.53 5.66 -18.22
N GLY A 12 -10.97 4.56 -18.74
CA GLY A 12 -10.70 4.41 -20.16
C GLY A 12 -10.14 3.05 -20.56
N THR A 13 -9.49 2.98 -21.73
CA THR A 13 -8.84 1.76 -22.24
C THR A 13 -7.34 1.74 -21.95
N GLY A 14 -6.84 0.62 -21.43
CA GLY A 14 -5.41 0.40 -21.20
C GLY A 14 -5.11 -0.30 -19.87
N ASN A 15 -3.82 -0.60 -19.65
CA ASN A 15 -3.33 -1.16 -18.39
C ASN A 15 -2.60 -0.08 -17.58
N LEU A 16 -2.97 0.04 -16.30
CA LEU A 16 -2.26 0.85 -15.30
C LEU A 16 -1.03 0.07 -14.83
N ASN A 17 0.08 0.80 -14.67
CA ASN A 17 1.33 0.30 -14.10
C ASN A 17 1.35 0.49 -12.57
N ASP A 18 2.39 -0.06 -11.93
CA ASP A 18 2.52 -0.22 -10.48
C ASP A 18 1.97 0.93 -9.62
N MET A 19 2.47 2.16 -9.83
CA MET A 19 2.10 3.30 -8.99
C MET A 19 0.68 3.78 -9.26
N GLU A 20 0.23 3.72 -10.50
CA GLU A 20 -1.14 4.14 -10.83
C GLU A 20 -2.16 3.12 -10.37
N HIS A 21 -1.84 1.83 -10.46
CA HIS A 21 -2.65 0.76 -9.89
C HIS A 21 -2.75 0.87 -8.37
N LEU A 22 -1.65 1.22 -7.68
CA LEU A 22 -1.68 1.47 -6.23
C LEU A 22 -2.60 2.63 -5.89
N LYS A 23 -2.51 3.75 -6.62
CA LYS A 23 -3.40 4.91 -6.42
C LYS A 23 -4.87 4.55 -6.67
N GLN A 24 -5.13 3.73 -7.69
CA GLN A 24 -6.47 3.22 -8.00
C GLN A 24 -7.00 2.36 -6.83
N SER A 25 -6.20 1.42 -6.33
CA SER A 25 -6.58 0.54 -5.22
C SER A 25 -6.86 1.33 -3.93
N VAL A 26 -5.96 2.22 -3.54
CA VAL A 26 -6.13 3.10 -2.37
C VAL A 26 -7.40 3.93 -2.50
N ARG A 27 -7.65 4.48 -3.68
CA ARG A 27 -8.88 5.25 -3.94
C ARG A 27 -10.12 4.37 -3.79
N ASP A 28 -10.16 3.22 -4.45
CA ASP A 28 -11.30 2.28 -4.41
C ASP A 28 -11.64 1.88 -2.97
N ILE A 29 -10.63 1.54 -2.17
CA ILE A 29 -10.80 1.13 -0.76
C ILE A 29 -11.38 2.27 0.08
N LEU A 30 -10.84 3.49 -0.03
CA LEU A 30 -11.22 4.61 0.83
C LEU A 30 -12.55 5.26 0.42
N THR A 31 -12.88 5.26 -0.88
CA THR A 31 -14.13 5.88 -1.36
C THR A 31 -15.33 4.94 -1.28
N THR A 32 -15.12 3.64 -1.15
CA THR A 32 -16.22 2.66 -1.08
C THR A 32 -16.79 2.62 0.34
N PRO A 33 -18.09 2.95 0.55
CA PRO A 33 -18.71 2.83 1.86
C PRO A 33 -18.88 1.37 2.24
N LEU A 34 -18.79 1.08 3.54
CA LEU A 34 -18.96 -0.26 4.07
C LEU A 34 -20.33 -0.84 3.69
N ALA A 35 -20.39 -2.15 3.45
CA ALA A 35 -21.60 -2.86 3.05
C ALA A 35 -22.23 -2.47 1.70
N SER A 36 -21.60 -1.61 0.90
CA SER A 36 -22.12 -1.22 -0.43
C SER A 36 -22.01 -2.32 -1.49
N ARG A 37 -20.97 -3.15 -1.46
CA ARG A 37 -20.76 -4.22 -2.46
C ARG A 37 -21.58 -5.48 -2.17
N VAL A 38 -22.21 -6.01 -3.22
CA VAL A 38 -22.94 -7.29 -3.19
C VAL A 38 -21.93 -8.43 -2.99
N MET A 39 -22.27 -9.43 -2.16
CA MET A 39 -21.42 -10.57 -1.76
C MET A 39 -20.09 -10.22 -1.05
N ARG A 40 -19.74 -8.94 -0.87
CA ARG A 40 -18.53 -8.48 -0.16
C ARG A 40 -18.85 -7.33 0.78
N ARG A 41 -19.68 -7.61 1.79
CA ARG A 41 -20.19 -6.57 2.72
C ARG A 41 -19.11 -5.95 3.60
N GLU A 42 -18.03 -6.68 3.88
CA GLU A 42 -16.93 -6.19 4.71
C GLU A 42 -15.96 -5.26 3.95
N TYR A 43 -16.08 -5.17 2.61
CA TYR A 43 -15.19 -4.37 1.78
C TYR A 43 -15.51 -2.87 1.89
N GLY A 44 -14.46 -2.05 1.85
CA GLY A 44 -14.52 -0.60 1.92
C GLY A 44 -13.97 -0.02 3.23
N SER A 45 -14.41 1.18 3.56
CA SER A 45 -14.01 1.90 4.77
C SER A 45 -15.17 2.66 5.41
N LEU A 46 -15.00 3.04 6.68
CA LEU A 46 -15.93 3.92 7.41
C LEU A 46 -15.67 5.41 7.09
N VAL A 47 -14.68 5.73 6.25
CA VAL A 47 -14.31 7.11 5.93
C VAL A 47 -15.47 7.91 5.32
N PRO A 48 -16.29 7.36 4.40
CA PRO A 48 -17.43 8.10 3.84
C PRO A 48 -18.45 8.55 4.90
N ASP A 49 -18.75 7.69 5.88
CA ASP A 49 -19.72 7.99 6.93
C ASP A 49 -19.20 9.10 7.88
N LEU A 50 -17.89 9.14 8.11
CA LEU A 50 -17.24 10.14 8.98
C LEU A 50 -17.08 11.53 8.34
N ILE A 51 -17.23 11.65 7.02
CA ILE A 51 -17.13 12.95 6.32
C ILE A 51 -18.38 13.81 6.58
N ASP A 52 -19.52 13.18 6.82
CA ASP A 52 -20.78 13.86 7.13
C ASP A 52 -20.90 14.26 8.63
N GLU A 53 -19.92 13.88 9.46
CA GLU A 53 -19.87 14.24 10.87
C GLU A 53 -19.26 15.64 11.13
N PRO A 54 -19.65 16.31 12.23
CA PRO A 54 -19.07 17.61 12.59
C PRO A 54 -17.56 17.50 12.87
N MET A 55 -16.77 18.39 12.26
CA MET A 55 -15.31 18.40 12.36
C MET A 55 -14.82 18.69 13.78
N ASN A 56 -14.52 17.63 14.53
CA ASN A 56 -13.96 17.68 15.87
C ASN A 56 -12.67 16.83 15.96
N ASN A 57 -11.93 16.94 17.07
CA ASN A 57 -10.65 16.22 17.23
C ASN A 57 -10.84 14.69 17.26
N THR A 58 -11.99 14.20 17.75
CA THR A 58 -12.33 12.78 17.83
C THR A 58 -12.62 12.20 16.45
N THR A 59 -13.48 12.85 15.66
CA THR A 59 -13.80 12.47 14.27
C THR A 59 -12.53 12.49 13.40
N ARG A 60 -11.60 13.43 13.64
CA ARG A 60 -10.31 13.43 12.95
C ARG A 60 -9.48 12.18 13.26
N LEU A 61 -9.44 11.74 14.51
CA LEU A 61 -8.73 10.52 14.92
C LEU A 61 -9.42 9.27 14.35
N GLN A 62 -10.76 9.24 14.36
CA GLN A 62 -11.56 8.15 13.80
C GLN A 62 -11.37 8.01 12.29
N CYS A 63 -11.31 9.12 11.56
CA CYS A 63 -11.07 9.09 10.11
C CYS A 63 -9.69 8.52 9.78
N MET A 64 -8.65 8.94 10.53
CA MET A 64 -7.31 8.39 10.37
C MET A 64 -7.24 6.90 10.71
N SER A 65 -7.87 6.47 11.82
CA SER A 65 -7.87 5.06 12.20
C SER A 65 -8.65 4.20 11.20
N ALA A 66 -9.80 4.67 10.73
CA ALA A 66 -10.62 3.99 9.72
C ALA A 66 -9.84 3.79 8.41
N ALA A 67 -9.11 4.82 7.95
CA ALA A 67 -8.27 4.71 6.77
C ALA A 67 -7.15 3.67 6.93
N VAL A 68 -6.45 3.69 8.07
CA VAL A 68 -5.36 2.73 8.35
C VAL A 68 -5.89 1.30 8.45
N ILE A 69 -7.02 1.08 9.13
CA ILE A 69 -7.64 -0.24 9.26
C ILE A 69 -8.05 -0.78 7.88
N ALA A 70 -8.70 0.05 7.06
CA ALA A 70 -9.13 -0.35 5.72
C ALA A 70 -7.92 -0.71 4.83
N LEU A 71 -6.87 0.11 4.82
CA LEU A 71 -5.67 -0.16 4.05
C LEU A 71 -4.95 -1.43 4.53
N THR A 72 -4.75 -1.59 5.84
CA THR A 72 -4.07 -2.77 6.39
C THR A 72 -4.83 -4.07 6.12
N ARG A 73 -6.16 -3.99 6.01
CA ARG A 73 -7.01 -5.16 5.73
C ARG A 73 -6.98 -5.56 4.25
N TRP A 74 -6.96 -4.59 3.34
CA TRP A 74 -7.18 -4.84 1.91
C TRP A 74 -5.92 -4.73 1.04
N GLU A 75 -4.95 -3.92 1.44
CA GLU A 75 -3.62 -3.93 0.82
C GLU A 75 -2.77 -5.00 1.52
N PRO A 76 -2.25 -6.01 0.79
CA PRO A 76 -1.31 -6.95 1.38
C PRO A 76 -0.10 -6.16 1.89
N PRO A 77 0.46 -6.52 3.07
CA PRO A 77 1.67 -5.88 3.55
C PRO A 77 2.72 -6.03 2.45
N HIS A 78 3.14 -4.91 1.88
CA HIS A 78 4.22 -4.90 0.93
C HIS A 78 5.39 -5.60 1.62
N CYS A 79 5.77 -6.79 1.14
CA CYS A 79 6.92 -7.49 1.69
C CYS A 79 8.11 -6.53 1.59
N PRO A 80 8.74 -6.10 2.70
CA PRO A 80 9.83 -5.14 2.67
C PRO A 80 11.11 -5.90 2.29
N GLY A 81 11.10 -6.52 1.11
CA GLY A 81 12.28 -7.08 0.49
C GLY A 81 13.21 -5.94 0.13
N ARG A 82 14.07 -5.55 1.09
CA ARG A 82 15.29 -4.77 0.89
C ARG A 82 15.15 -3.24 0.87
N TYR A 83 14.56 -2.66 1.92
CA TYR A 83 15.07 -1.36 2.42
C TYR A 83 16.37 -1.63 3.22
N ARG A 84 17.47 -1.93 2.52
CA ARG A 84 18.80 -1.74 3.11
C ARG A 84 19.30 -0.39 2.61
N ARG A 85 18.76 0.69 3.18
CA ARG A 85 19.46 1.97 3.09
C ARG A 85 20.73 1.79 3.91
N CYS A 86 21.86 1.58 3.24
CA CYS A 86 23.19 1.62 3.85
C CYS A 86 23.39 3.02 4.44
N LEU A 87 22.99 3.22 5.69
CA LEU A 87 23.40 4.38 6.48
C LEU A 87 24.73 4.15 7.20
N GLU A 88 25.36 2.98 7.08
CA GLU A 88 26.70 2.76 7.62
C GLU A 88 27.76 2.92 6.52
N GLY A 89 28.06 4.19 6.21
CA GLY A 89 29.17 4.54 5.34
C GLY A 89 30.51 4.37 6.05
N ARG A 90 31.04 3.13 6.16
CA ARG A 90 32.50 2.95 6.05
C ARG A 90 32.81 2.72 4.57
N ARG A 91 33.49 3.69 3.95
CA ARG A 91 33.96 3.53 2.57
C ARG A 91 34.90 2.32 2.49
N PRO A 92 34.70 1.38 1.55
CA PRO A 92 35.68 0.32 1.31
C PRO A 92 36.97 0.96 0.76
N ARG A 93 38.13 0.43 1.16
CA ARG A 93 39.41 0.88 0.60
C ARG A 93 39.64 0.17 -0.72
N ARG A 94 40.37 0.84 -1.63
CA ARG A 94 40.72 0.31 -2.95
C ARG A 94 41.41 -1.05 -2.77
N GLY A 95 40.77 -2.14 -3.19
CA GLY A 95 41.33 -3.49 -3.16
C GLY A 95 40.45 -4.56 -2.51
N ASP A 96 39.38 -4.19 -1.82
CA ASP A 96 38.50 -5.16 -1.16
C ASP A 96 37.62 -5.89 -2.20
N ALA A 97 37.75 -7.22 -2.27
CA ALA A 97 36.91 -8.06 -3.11
C ALA A 97 35.44 -7.86 -2.74
N VAL A 98 34.61 -7.54 -3.73
CA VAL A 98 33.16 -7.38 -3.57
C VAL A 98 32.62 -8.70 -3.02
N GLY A 99 32.31 -8.73 -1.72
CA GLY A 99 31.70 -9.87 -1.06
C GLY A 99 30.40 -10.20 -1.80
N HIS A 100 30.39 -11.34 -2.47
CA HIS A 100 29.17 -11.88 -3.07
C HIS A 100 28.26 -12.33 -1.93
N CYS A 101 27.25 -11.52 -1.62
CA CYS A 101 26.16 -11.95 -0.78
C CYS A 101 25.29 -12.90 -1.61
N HIS A 102 25.44 -14.20 -1.36
CA HIS A 102 24.48 -15.19 -1.82
C HIS A 102 23.09 -14.79 -1.32
N ALA A 103 22.18 -14.58 -2.26
CA ALA A 103 20.77 -14.39 -1.97
C ALA A 103 20.17 -15.79 -1.80
N ASP A 104 20.13 -16.27 -0.56
CA ASP A 104 19.32 -17.44 -0.23
C ASP A 104 17.85 -17.10 -0.47
N HIS A 105 17.22 -17.97 -1.25
CA HIS A 105 15.80 -17.94 -1.57
C HIS A 105 15.01 -18.09 -0.27
N ALA A 106 14.33 -17.03 0.13
CA ALA A 106 13.24 -17.11 1.10
C ALA A 106 11.95 -16.72 0.37
N GLU A 107 11.17 -17.75 0.11
CA GLU A 107 9.82 -17.71 -0.43
C GLU A 107 8.90 -16.79 0.39
N CYS A 108 8.01 -16.12 -0.33
CA CYS A 108 6.75 -15.57 0.15
C CYS A 108 5.63 -16.24 -0.64
#